data_AF-A0A8C8E484-F1
#
_entry.id   AF-A0A8C8E484-F1
#
_cell.length_a   1.000
_cell.length_b   1.000
_cell.length_c   1.000
_cell.angle_alpha   90.00
_cell.angle_beta   90.00
_cell.angle_gamma   90.00
#
_symmetry.space_group_name_H-M   'P 1'
#
loop_
_entity.id
_entity.type
_entity.pdbx_description
1 polymer ?
#
loop_
_entity_poly.entity_id
_entity_poly.type
_entity_poly.pdbx_seq_one_letter_code
_entity_poly.pdbx_strand_id
1 'polypeptide(L)'
;MLNDFVKWNTRMSAVYALGIWTMVGSYATTFTVSPTISEQKKEVEEPADPDTHVYVTAHSKTTVTYKKDFVPFTTRIYNYVKSFSEPGAADK
;
A
#
# COMPACT_ATOMS: atom_id res chain seq x y z
N MET A 1 20.18 -22.02 -32.00
CA MET A 1 20.78 -21.00 -31.11
C MET A 1 19.84 -19.82 -30.90
N LEU A 2 19.62 -18.90 -31.85
CA LEU A 2 18.73 -17.73 -31.63
C LEU A 2 17.28 -18.11 -31.29
N ASN A 3 16.71 -19.13 -31.95
CA ASN A 3 15.37 -19.62 -31.63
C ASN A 3 15.25 -20.22 -30.23
N ASP A 4 16.32 -20.77 -29.68
CA ASP A 4 16.31 -21.35 -28.33
C ASP A 4 16.26 -20.24 -27.27
N PHE A 5 17.00 -19.15 -27.50
CA PHE A 5 16.93 -17.95 -26.66
C PHE A 5 15.56 -17.28 -26.71
N VAL A 6 14.96 -17.15 -27.89
CA VAL A 6 13.60 -16.60 -28.05
C VAL A 6 12.59 -17.47 -27.31
N LYS A 7 12.65 -18.80 -27.48
CA LYS A 7 11.75 -19.75 -26.82
C LYS A 7 11.92 -19.76 -25.30
N TRP A 8 13.14 -19.58 -24.80
CA TRP A 8 13.42 -19.45 -23.37
C TRP A 8 12.88 -18.14 -22.79
N ASN A 9 13.11 -17.01 -23.48
CA ASN A 9 12.62 -15.71 -23.06
C ASN A 9 11.09 -15.66 -23.03
N THR A 10 10.41 -16.23 -24.03
CA THR A 10 8.94 -16.29 -24.05
C THR A 10 8.38 -17.09 -22.88
N ARG A 11 9.02 -18.21 -22.51
CA ARG A 11 8.60 -19.02 -21.35
C ARG A 11 8.77 -18.26 -20.05
N MET A 12 9.93 -17.61 -19.85
CA MET A 12 10.18 -16.81 -18.65
C MET A 12 9.27 -15.59 -18.55
N SER A 13 9.03 -14.92 -19.68
CA SER A 13 8.13 -13.75 -19.75
C SER A 13 6.68 -14.14 -19.44
N ALA A 14 6.21 -15.29 -19.92
CA ALA A 14 4.89 -15.81 -19.59
C ALA A 14 4.73 -16.11 -18.08
N VAL A 15 5.75 -16.71 -17.45
CA VAL A 15 5.74 -16.96 -15.99
C VAL A 15 5.68 -15.63 -15.21
N TYR A 16 6.44 -14.63 -15.63
CA TYR A 16 6.42 -13.30 -15.02
C TYR A 16 5.07 -12.61 -15.18
N ALA A 17 4.51 -12.61 -16.39
CA ALA A 17 3.22 -12.02 -16.66
C ALA A 17 2.10 -12.68 -15.83
N LEU A 18 2.10 -14.02 -15.74
CA LEU A 18 1.17 -14.76 -14.88
C LEU A 18 1.38 -14.46 -13.39
N GLY A 19 2.63 -14.31 -12.94
CA GLY A 19 2.93 -13.94 -11.55
C GLY A 19 2.41 -12.54 -11.19
N ILE A 20 2.66 -11.56 -12.04
CA ILE A 20 2.16 -10.19 -11.83
C ILE A 20 0.63 -10.18 -11.89
N TRP A 21 0.03 -10.87 -12.86
CA TRP A 21 -1.43 -10.92 -13.01
C TRP A 21 -2.13 -11.64 -11.86
N THR A 22 -1.54 -12.69 -11.30
CA THR A 22 -2.09 -13.38 -10.11
C THR A 22 -1.97 -12.51 -8.85
N MET A 23 -0.89 -11.73 -8.72
CA MET A 23 -0.73 -10.78 -7.60
C MET A 23 -1.75 -9.64 -7.69
N VAL A 24 -1.95 -9.06 -8.87
CA VAL A 24 -2.97 -8.03 -9.12
C VAL A 24 -4.39 -8.60 -8.97
N GLY A 25 -4.63 -9.80 -9.49
CA GLY A 25 -5.90 -10.50 -9.37
C GLY A 25 -6.26 -10.83 -7.92
N SER A 26 -5.28 -11.23 -7.10
CA SER A 26 -5.45 -11.45 -5.66
C SER A 26 -5.87 -10.17 -4.92
N TYR A 27 -5.30 -9.03 -5.29
CA TYR A 27 -5.72 -7.73 -4.76
C TYR A 27 -7.13 -7.36 -5.22
N ALA A 28 -7.48 -7.62 -6.49
CA ALA A 28 -8.82 -7.31 -6.99
C ALA A 28 -9.90 -8.22 -6.35
N THR A 29 -9.63 -9.51 -6.14
CA THR A 29 -10.57 -10.42 -5.47
C THR A 29 -10.72 -10.10 -4.00
N THR A 30 -9.63 -9.75 -3.30
CA THR A 30 -9.75 -9.26 -1.92
C THR A 30 -10.55 -7.96 -1.86
N PHE A 31 -10.37 -7.00 -2.76
CA PHE A 31 -11.17 -5.77 -2.78
C PHE A 31 -12.64 -5.98 -3.18
N THR A 32 -12.94 -6.90 -4.08
CA THR A 32 -14.32 -7.18 -4.55
C THR A 32 -15.10 -8.15 -3.66
N VAL A 33 -14.42 -8.99 -2.87
CA VAL A 33 -15.02 -9.83 -1.82
C VAL A 33 -15.00 -9.13 -0.45
N SER A 34 -14.25 -8.04 -0.29
CA SER A 34 -14.27 -7.19 0.91
C SER A 34 -15.28 -6.02 0.96
N PRO A 35 -16.32 -5.87 0.10
CA PRO A 35 -17.34 -4.86 0.40
C PRO A 35 -18.18 -5.24 1.65
N THR A 36 -17.96 -6.41 2.27
CA THR A 36 -18.61 -6.82 3.54
C THR A 36 -17.72 -6.64 4.78
N ILE A 37 -16.67 -5.82 4.71
CA ILE A 37 -16.05 -5.23 5.93
C ILE A 37 -16.10 -3.71 5.83
N SER A 38 -17.28 -3.20 5.48
CA SER A 38 -17.72 -1.90 5.98
C SER A 38 -18.71 -2.18 7.12
N GLU A 39 -18.67 -1.37 8.16
CA GLU A 39 -19.42 -1.48 9.43
C GLU A 39 -18.77 -2.29 10.56
N GLN A 40 -17.58 -1.89 10.98
CA GLN A 40 -17.43 -1.56 12.40
C GLN A 40 -16.95 -0.12 12.52
N LYS A 41 -17.93 0.79 12.43
CA LYS A 41 -17.91 2.10 13.06
C LYS A 41 -17.85 1.88 14.59
N LYS A 42 -16.74 1.37 15.11
CA LYS A 42 -16.43 1.48 16.53
C LYS A 42 -15.79 2.83 16.69
N GLU A 43 -16.64 3.78 17.07
CA GLU A 43 -16.34 4.91 17.95
C GLU A 43 -14.83 5.05 18.20
N VAL A 44 -14.17 5.71 17.25
CA VAL A 44 -12.80 6.16 17.43
C VAL A 44 -12.95 7.27 18.47
N GLU A 45 -12.71 6.94 19.74
CA GLU A 45 -12.33 7.94 20.73
C GLU A 45 -11.24 8.78 20.06
N GLU A 46 -11.60 10.02 19.74
CA GLU A 46 -10.72 11.01 19.18
C GLU A 46 -9.50 11.09 20.10
N PRO A 47 -8.30 10.67 19.65
CA PRO A 47 -7.14 10.76 20.50
C PRO A 47 -6.92 12.26 20.77
N ALA A 48 -6.87 12.64 22.04
CA ALA A 48 -6.64 14.03 22.48
C ALA A 48 -5.30 14.63 21.99
N ASP A 49 -4.50 13.85 21.28
CA ASP A 49 -3.15 14.17 20.82
C ASP A 49 -3.00 13.76 19.34
N PRO A 50 -2.67 14.69 18.41
CA PRO A 50 -2.56 14.42 16.97
C PRO A 50 -1.53 13.33 16.60
N ASP A 51 -0.62 12.97 17.51
CA ASP A 51 0.47 12.02 17.28
C ASP A 51 0.15 10.57 17.69
N THR A 52 -1.09 10.30 18.14
CA THR A 52 -1.50 8.95 18.57
C THR A 52 -2.49 8.32 17.60
N HIS A 53 -2.11 7.19 17.01
CA HIS A 53 -3.00 6.40 16.15
C HIS A 53 -3.37 5.08 16.84
N VAL A 54 -4.67 4.86 17.03
CA VAL A 54 -5.21 3.66 17.66
C VAL A 54 -5.82 2.75 16.59
N TYR A 55 -5.27 1.54 16.46
CA TYR A 55 -5.80 0.51 15.58
C TYR A 55 -6.51 -0.54 16.42
N VAL A 56 -7.81 -0.68 16.21
CA VAL A 56 -8.63 -1.68 16.90
C VAL A 56 -9.01 -2.79 15.93
N THR A 57 -8.63 -4.01 16.26
CA THR A 57 -9.06 -5.24 15.59
C THR A 57 -10.01 -6.02 16.50
N ALA A 58 -10.69 -7.06 16.00
CA ALA A 58 -11.64 -7.87 16.75
C ALA A 58 -11.08 -8.46 18.07
N HIS A 59 -9.76 -8.71 18.15
CA HIS A 59 -9.12 -9.36 19.29
C HIS A 59 -7.92 -8.59 19.86
N SER A 60 -7.55 -7.45 19.29
CA SER A 60 -6.37 -6.69 19.72
C SER A 60 -6.57 -5.20 19.53
N LYS A 61 -5.99 -4.42 20.46
CA LYS A 61 -5.91 -2.96 20.39
C LYS A 61 -4.44 -2.58 20.37
N THR A 62 -3.98 -2.02 19.25
CA THR A 62 -2.61 -1.56 19.07
C THR A 62 -2.60 -0.04 19.04
N THR A 63 -1.93 0.57 20.02
CA THR A 63 -1.74 2.02 20.08
C THR A 63 -0.34 2.36 19.60
N VAL A 64 -0.24 3.16 18.56
CA VAL A 64 1.02 3.71 18.05
C VAL A 64 1.08 5.17 18.48
N THR A 65 1.99 5.49 19.39
CA THR A 65 2.26 6.86 19.84
C THR A 65 3.59 7.31 19.27
N TYR A 66 3.57 8.37 18.46
CA TYR A 66 4.79 8.97 17.93
C TYR A 66 5.42 9.91 18.96
N LYS A 67 6.75 10.10 18.85
CA LYS A 67 7.44 11.09 19.66
C LYS A 67 7.17 12.49 19.11
N LYS A 68 7.12 13.49 19.99
CA LYS A 68 7.07 14.89 19.60
C LYS A 68 8.19 15.20 18.61
N ASP A 69 7.82 15.79 17.47
CA ASP A 69 8.68 16.16 16.32
C ASP A 69 9.19 14.99 15.44
N PHE A 70 8.64 13.78 15.59
CA PHE A 70 8.98 12.66 14.71
C PHE A 70 8.11 12.65 13.46
N VAL A 71 8.69 12.91 12.29
CA VAL A 71 8.01 12.73 11.00
C VAL A 71 7.96 11.24 10.64
N PRO A 72 6.79 10.61 10.55
CA PRO A 72 6.69 9.21 10.16
C PRO A 72 7.33 8.96 8.78
N PHE A 73 8.04 7.84 8.63
CA PHE A 73 8.63 7.47 7.35
C PHE A 73 7.59 7.40 6.22
N THR A 74 6.36 7.03 6.55
CA THR A 74 5.21 7.04 5.64
C THR A 74 4.95 8.42 5.07
N THR A 75 4.95 9.47 5.91
CA THR A 75 4.78 10.87 5.50
C THR A 75 5.94 11.34 4.62
N ARG A 76 7.18 10.92 4.94
CA ARG A 76 8.37 11.24 4.13
C ARG A 76 8.29 10.63 2.73
N ILE A 77 7.90 9.36 2.63
CA ILE A 77 7.74 8.65 1.36
C ILE A 77 6.55 9.23 0.59
N TYR A 78 5.43 9.51 1.26
CA TYR A 78 4.27 10.15 0.63
C TYR A 78 4.63 11.50 0.03
N ASN A 79 5.33 12.37 0.78
CA ASN A 79 5.78 13.67 0.27
C ASN A 79 6.76 13.52 -0.90
N TYR A 80 7.67 12.55 -0.83
CA TYR A 80 8.58 12.25 -1.94
C TYR A 80 7.82 11.83 -3.20
N VAL A 81 6.88 10.88 -3.10
CA VAL A 81 6.09 10.42 -4.25
C VAL A 81 5.16 11.53 -4.76
N LYS A 82 4.53 12.30 -3.86
CA LYS A 82 3.67 13.44 -4.22
C LYS A 82 4.43 14.49 -5.02
N SER A 83 5.71 14.73 -4.71
CA SER A 83 6.54 15.68 -5.47
C SER A 83 6.71 15.32 -6.95
N PHE A 84 6.56 14.05 -7.34
CA PHE A 84 6.57 13.62 -8.74
C PHE A 84 5.21 13.79 -9.44
N SER A 85 4.12 13.90 -8.67
CA SER A 85 2.76 14.05 -9.19
C SER A 85 2.30 15.49 -9.33
N GLU A 86 3.00 16.44 -8.69
CA GLU A 86 2.75 17.88 -8.86
C GLU A 86 3.52 18.40 -10.08
N PRO A 87 2.85 18.86 -11.16
CA PRO A 87 3.48 19.34 -12.40
C PRO A 87 4.08 20.74 -12.21
N GLY A 88 5.11 20.86 -11.35
CA GLY A 88 5.76 22.14 -11.08
C GLY A 88 6.89 22.17 -10.04
N ALA A 89 7.28 21.04 -9.45
CA ALA A 89 8.35 21.04 -8.42
C ALA A 89 9.78 21.09 -8.99
N ALA A 90 9.96 21.10 -10.31
CA ALA A 90 11.26 21.13 -10.98
C ALA A 90 11.68 22.53 -11.50
N ASP A 91 10.82 23.54 -11.39
CA ASP A 91 11.13 24.93 -11.79
C ASP A 91 10.97 25.87 -10.59
N LYS A 92 12.02 25.97 -9.77
CA LYS A 92 12.35 27.13 -8.93
C LYS A 92 13.74 26.97 -8.31
#